data_AF-A0A9X2LAE6-F1
#
_entry.id   AF-A0A9X2LAE6-F1
#
_cell.length_a   1.000
_cell.length_b   1.000
_cell.length_c   1.000
_cell.angle_alpha   90.00
_cell.angle_beta   90.00
_cell.angle_gamma   90.00
#
_symmetry.space_group_name_H-M   'P 1'
#
loop_
_entity.id
_entity.type
_entity.pdbx_description
1 polymer ?
#
loop_
_entity_poly.entity_id
_entity_poly.type
_entity_poly.pdbx_seq_one_letter_code
_entity_poly.pdbx_strand_id
1 'polypeptide(L)'
;MANPVFEQKRLANRIRMTFGDHALAYRFEDQNAAAEFEQPYADIPFETRVYEEKVGPARAAAIFLLGIAAVGLVGYYFGGPFSVSPVGAAINAGLAGLFEFGYRRSRTSFTVYDAPMGQITVLKDKQHDTINLAIEERRRAAIRSEAVDINLDRPVELELEKYEWLHKHGVITDEEHREKIAALGALQREDGTVPKRLH
;
A
#
# COMPACT_ATOMS: atom_id res chain seq x y z
N MET A 1 -3.58 -12.18 23.94
CA MET A 1 -4.77 -12.13 23.06
C MET A 1 -4.49 -13.03 21.87
N ALA A 2 -5.50 -13.62 21.23
CA ALA A 2 -5.23 -14.44 20.04
C ALA A 2 -4.68 -13.53 18.92
N ASN A 3 -3.53 -13.89 18.37
CA ASN A 3 -2.87 -13.17 17.29
C ASN A 3 -3.73 -13.29 16.02
N PRO A 4 -4.27 -12.18 15.48
CA PRO A 4 -5.20 -12.28 14.36
C PRO A 4 -4.46 -12.72 13.10
N VAL A 5 -5.12 -13.60 12.35
CA VAL A 5 -4.65 -14.09 11.06
C VAL A 5 -5.61 -13.60 9.99
N PHE A 6 -5.06 -12.96 8.96
CA PHE A 6 -5.80 -12.50 7.79
C PHE A 6 -5.36 -13.28 6.57
N GLU A 7 -6.34 -13.68 5.76
CA GLU A 7 -6.12 -14.39 4.51
C GLU A 7 -6.87 -13.67 3.39
N GLN A 8 -6.11 -13.09 2.47
CA GLN A 8 -6.64 -12.42 1.29
C GLN A 8 -6.36 -13.27 0.04
N LYS A 9 -7.38 -13.45 -0.79
CA LYS A 9 -7.26 -14.20 -2.05
C LYS A 9 -7.94 -13.46 -3.18
N ARG A 10 -7.21 -13.23 -4.27
CA ARG A 10 -7.78 -12.69 -5.51
C ARG A 10 -7.04 -13.20 -6.74
N LEU A 11 -7.77 -13.88 -7.62
CA LEU A 11 -7.20 -14.57 -8.79
C LEU A 11 -6.08 -15.54 -8.35
N ALA A 12 -4.87 -15.32 -8.86
CA ALA A 12 -3.67 -16.06 -8.49
C ALA A 12 -3.10 -15.66 -7.13
N ASN A 13 -3.32 -14.41 -6.71
CA ASN A 13 -2.69 -13.83 -5.54
C ASN A 13 -3.29 -14.42 -4.26
N ARG A 14 -2.43 -14.91 -3.38
CA ARG A 14 -2.75 -15.40 -2.04
C ARG A 14 -1.83 -14.71 -1.04
N ILE A 15 -2.43 -14.05 -0.07
CA ILE A 15 -1.71 -13.30 0.96
C ILE A 15 -2.17 -13.80 2.32
N ARG A 16 -1.23 -14.17 3.17
CA ARG A 16 -1.49 -14.51 4.57
C ARG A 16 -0.66 -13.60 5.46
N MET A 17 -1.32 -13.00 6.44
CA MET A 17 -0.71 -12.12 7.43
C MET A 17 -1.05 -12.64 8.82
N THR A 18 -0.02 -12.99 9.59
CA THR A 18 -0.17 -13.41 10.99
C THR A 18 0.44 -12.35 11.87
N PHE A 19 -0.41 -11.69 12.65
CA PHE A 19 0.00 -10.59 13.50
C PHE A 19 0.51 -11.10 14.84
N GLY A 20 1.82 -11.26 14.96
CA GLY A 20 2.48 -11.64 16.20
C GLY A 20 2.52 -10.50 17.23
N ASP A 21 3.22 -10.73 18.33
CA ASP A 21 3.37 -9.73 19.39
C ASP A 21 4.38 -8.63 18.99
N HIS A 22 5.48 -9.00 18.31
CA HIS A 22 6.58 -8.08 17.97
C HIS A 22 6.80 -7.91 16.45
N ALA A 23 6.29 -8.84 15.65
CA ALA A 23 6.50 -8.84 14.21
C ALA A 23 5.29 -9.38 13.45
N LEU A 24 5.22 -8.97 12.19
CA LEU A 24 4.26 -9.46 11.21
C LEU A 24 4.90 -10.63 10.44
N ALA A 25 4.36 -11.84 10.59
CA ALA A 25 4.68 -12.94 9.70
C ALA A 25 3.84 -12.79 8.42
N TYR A 26 4.53 -12.56 7.31
CA TYR A 26 3.94 -12.27 6.00
C TYR A 26 4.27 -13.38 5.01
N ARG A 27 3.24 -13.82 4.28
CA ARG A 27 3.37 -14.77 3.19
C ARG A 27 2.57 -14.30 1.99
N PHE A 28 3.22 -14.26 0.83
CA PHE A 28 2.64 -13.93 -0.46
C PHE A 28 2.95 -15.03 -1.46
N GLU A 29 1.96 -15.38 -2.27
CA GLU A 29 2.11 -16.35 -3.35
C GLU A 29 1.28 -15.86 -4.55
N ASP A 30 1.92 -15.77 -5.72
CA ASP A 30 1.27 -15.54 -7.00
C ASP A 30 1.67 -16.63 -8.02
N GLN A 31 1.36 -16.44 -9.30
CA GLN A 31 1.70 -17.42 -10.36
C GLN A 31 3.20 -17.55 -10.66
N ASN A 32 4.01 -16.55 -10.29
CA ASN A 32 5.41 -16.39 -10.70
C ASN A 32 6.38 -16.40 -9.51
N ALA A 33 5.92 -16.06 -8.32
CA ALA A 33 6.72 -15.80 -7.15
C ALA A 33 5.99 -16.17 -5.86
N ALA A 34 6.79 -16.56 -4.87
CA ALA A 34 6.35 -16.68 -3.49
C ALA A 34 7.38 -15.98 -2.59
N ALA A 35 6.90 -15.32 -1.55
CA ALA A 35 7.71 -14.67 -0.55
C ALA A 35 7.15 -15.00 0.84
N GLU A 36 8.03 -15.34 1.77
CA GLU A 36 7.68 -15.59 3.17
C GLU A 36 8.78 -14.98 4.04
N PHE A 37 8.40 -14.07 4.93
CA PHE A 37 9.33 -13.41 5.84
C PHE A 37 8.60 -12.87 7.07
N GLU A 38 9.37 -12.56 8.10
CA GLU A 38 8.89 -11.93 9.32
C GLU A 38 9.46 -10.52 9.41
N GLN A 39 8.59 -9.52 9.61
CA GLN A 39 8.95 -8.11 9.61
C GLN A 39 8.64 -7.50 10.99
N PRO A 40 9.64 -7.03 11.74
CA PRO A 40 9.43 -6.25 12.96
C PRO A 40 8.54 -5.04 12.70
N TYR A 41 7.62 -4.76 13.62
CA TYR A 41 6.63 -3.69 13.42
C TYR A 41 7.27 -2.29 13.37
N ALA A 42 8.31 -2.04 14.16
CA ALA A 42 9.00 -0.74 14.20
C ALA A 42 9.66 -0.38 12.86
N ASP A 43 10.06 -1.39 12.09
CA ASP A 43 10.75 -1.23 10.81
C ASP A 43 9.80 -1.09 9.60
N ILE A 44 8.47 -1.20 9.80
CA ILE A 44 7.50 -1.03 8.72
C ILE A 44 7.36 0.47 8.40
N PRO A 45 7.64 0.93 7.17
CA PRO A 45 7.58 2.35 6.82
C PRO A 45 6.17 2.93 6.94
N PHE A 46 6.06 4.22 7.27
CA PHE A 46 4.76 4.91 7.33
C PHE A 46 4.20 5.21 5.94
N GLU A 47 5.10 5.43 4.98
CA GLU A 47 4.79 5.68 3.60
C GLU A 47 4.26 4.41 2.93
N THR A 48 3.17 4.57 2.20
CA THR A 48 2.58 3.51 1.39
C THR A 48 2.48 3.96 -0.05
N ARG A 49 2.52 2.99 -0.96
CA ARG A 49 2.19 3.22 -2.38
C ARG A 49 1.03 2.36 -2.81
N VAL A 50 0.25 2.88 -3.74
CA VAL A 50 -0.83 2.09 -4.38
C VAL A 50 -0.26 1.42 -5.62
N TYR A 51 -0.36 0.10 -5.67
CA TYR A 51 0.01 -0.68 -6.84
C TYR A 51 -1.24 -1.26 -7.50
N GLU A 52 -1.38 -1.08 -8.81
CA GLU A 52 -2.46 -1.69 -9.60
C GLU A 52 -1.89 -2.72 -10.56
N GLU A 53 -2.26 -3.97 -10.36
CA GLU A 53 -1.98 -5.04 -11.30
C GLU A 53 -2.91 -4.91 -12.51
N LYS A 54 -2.32 -4.70 -13.69
CA LYS A 54 -3.03 -4.60 -14.96
C LYS A 54 -3.00 -5.94 -15.69
N VAL A 55 -4.17 -6.48 -16.01
CA VAL A 55 -4.26 -7.67 -16.86
C VAL A 55 -4.08 -7.26 -18.32
N GLY A 56 -2.94 -7.63 -18.91
CA GLY A 56 -2.40 -7.06 -20.15
C GLY A 56 -3.22 -7.24 -21.42
N PRO A 57 -3.72 -8.44 -21.79
CA PRO A 57 -4.27 -8.63 -23.14
C PRO A 57 -5.76 -8.32 -23.26
N ALA A 58 -6.56 -8.36 -22.19
CA ALA A 58 -8.02 -8.28 -22.29
C ALA A 58 -8.51 -6.94 -22.87
N ARG A 59 -7.93 -5.82 -22.44
CA ARG A 59 -8.27 -4.50 -22.99
C ARG A 59 -7.82 -4.34 -24.44
N ALA A 60 -6.65 -4.87 -24.79
CA ALA A 60 -6.16 -4.85 -26.17
C ALA A 60 -7.06 -5.69 -27.09
N ALA A 61 -7.49 -6.88 -26.64
CA ALA A 61 -8.44 -7.72 -27.35
C ALA A 61 -9.79 -7.03 -27.56
N ALA A 62 -10.33 -6.34 -26.55
CA ALA A 62 -11.56 -5.57 -26.68
C ALA A 62 -11.46 -4.48 -27.76
N ILE A 63 -10.38 -3.70 -27.74
CA ILE A 63 -10.14 -2.62 -28.72
C ILE A 63 -9.98 -3.22 -30.13
N PHE A 64 -9.24 -4.32 -30.25
CA PHE A 64 -9.02 -5.00 -31.53
C PHE A 64 -10.33 -5.48 -32.17
N LEU A 65 -11.20 -6.11 -31.37
CA LEU A 65 -12.52 -6.58 -31.84
C LEU A 65 -13.42 -5.43 -32.30
N LEU A 66 -13.40 -4.28 -31.61
CA LEU A 66 -14.12 -3.08 -32.05
C LEU A 66 -13.55 -2.52 -33.35
N GLY A 67 -12.23 -2.56 -33.53
CA GLY A 67 -11.57 -2.16 -34.77
C GLY A 67 -12.00 -3.01 -35.97
N ILE A 68 -12.03 -4.34 -35.80
CA ILE A 68 -12.54 -5.26 -36.83
C ILE A 68 -14.00 -4.97 -37.15
N ALA A 69 -14.84 -4.79 -36.13
CA ALA A 69 -16.26 -4.48 -36.32
C ALA A 69 -16.44 -3.18 -37.13
N ALA A 70 -15.69 -2.13 -36.78
CA ALA A 70 -15.79 -0.84 -37.45
C ALA A 70 -15.30 -0.87 -38.91
N VAL A 71 -14.09 -1.39 -39.15
CA VAL A 71 -13.52 -1.48 -40.51
C VAL A 71 -14.35 -2.39 -41.40
N GLY A 72 -14.79 -3.53 -40.86
CA GLY A 72 -15.62 -4.48 -41.57
C GLY A 72 -17.00 -3.94 -41.94
N LEU A 73 -17.61 -3.15 -41.06
CA LEU A 73 -18.91 -2.51 -41.35
C LEU A 73 -18.78 -1.44 -42.44
N VAL A 74 -17.70 -0.64 -42.40
CA VAL A 74 -17.38 0.31 -43.49
C VAL A 74 -17.18 -0.42 -44.81
N GLY A 75 -16.37 -1.48 -44.82
CA GLY A 75 -16.17 -2.29 -46.03
C GLY A 75 -17.47 -2.92 -46.54
N TYR A 76 -18.38 -3.34 -45.66
CA TYR A 76 -19.69 -3.86 -46.05
C TYR A 76 -20.55 -2.79 -46.77
N TYR A 77 -20.64 -1.57 -46.23
CA TYR A 77 -21.47 -0.51 -46.82
C TYR A 77 -20.86 0.14 -48.07
N PHE A 78 -19.53 0.12 -48.21
CA PHE A 78 -18.82 0.77 -49.31
C PHE A 78 -18.20 -0.20 -50.33
N GLY A 79 -18.52 -1.50 -50.25
CA GLY A 79 -18.02 -2.50 -51.21
C GLY A 79 -16.52 -2.77 -51.12
N GLY A 80 -15.93 -2.60 -49.93
CA GLY A 80 -14.51 -2.82 -49.68
C GLY A 80 -14.11 -4.30 -49.66
N PRO A 81 -12.80 -4.60 -49.85
CA PRO A 81 -12.29 -5.98 -49.91
C PRO A 81 -12.38 -6.74 -48.58
N PHE A 82 -12.55 -6.03 -47.46
CA PHE A 82 -12.77 -6.60 -46.13
C PHE A 82 -14.15 -6.18 -45.64
N SER A 83 -15.13 -7.09 -45.67
CA SER A 83 -16.49 -6.80 -45.21
C SER A 83 -16.91 -7.72 -44.07
N VAL A 84 -17.59 -7.14 -43.08
CA VAL A 84 -18.24 -7.85 -41.99
C VAL A 84 -19.71 -7.44 -42.02
N SER A 85 -20.61 -8.41 -42.05
CA SER A 85 -22.05 -8.12 -42.04
C SER A 85 -22.44 -7.37 -40.76
N PRO A 86 -23.56 -6.61 -40.76
CA PRO A 86 -24.03 -5.92 -39.56
C PRO A 86 -24.22 -6.87 -38.36
N VAL A 87 -24.68 -8.10 -38.60
CA VAL A 87 -24.79 -9.15 -37.56
C VAL A 87 -23.40 -9.55 -37.03
N GLY A 88 -22.43 -9.76 -37.91
CA GLY A 88 -21.05 -10.06 -37.52
C GLY A 88 -20.41 -8.92 -36.72
N ALA A 89 -20.68 -7.67 -37.10
CA ALA A 89 -20.20 -6.50 -36.38
C ALA A 89 -20.83 -6.41 -34.98
N ALA A 90 -22.12 -6.70 -34.85
CA ALA A 90 -22.81 -6.75 -33.55
C ALA A 90 -22.24 -7.84 -32.63
N ILE A 91 -21.93 -9.04 -33.16
CA ILE A 91 -21.28 -10.11 -32.39
C ILE A 91 -19.90 -9.68 -31.89
N ASN A 92 -19.08 -9.07 -32.77
CA ASN A 92 -17.76 -8.58 -32.40
C ASN A 92 -17.83 -7.48 -31.33
N ALA A 93 -18.79 -6.55 -31.44
CA ALA A 93 -19.02 -5.52 -30.43
C ALA A 93 -19.46 -6.13 -29.09
N GLY A 94 -20.31 -7.16 -29.11
CA GLY A 94 -20.69 -7.91 -27.90
C GLY A 94 -19.51 -8.59 -27.23
N LEU A 95 -18.66 -9.26 -28.00
CA LEU A 95 -17.42 -9.88 -27.49
C LEU A 95 -16.46 -8.83 -26.92
N ALA A 96 -16.28 -7.70 -27.60
CA ALA A 96 -15.46 -6.61 -27.08
C ALA A 96 -15.98 -6.10 -25.73
N GLY A 97 -17.30 -5.97 -25.58
CA GLY A 97 -17.94 -5.64 -24.30
C GLY A 97 -17.64 -6.66 -23.20
N LEU A 98 -17.65 -7.95 -23.52
CA LEU A 98 -17.30 -9.02 -22.59
C LEU A 98 -15.82 -8.95 -22.16
N PHE A 99 -14.90 -8.70 -23.10
CA PHE A 99 -13.48 -8.54 -22.80
C PHE A 99 -13.21 -7.30 -21.94
N GLU A 100 -13.85 -6.16 -22.24
CA GLU A 100 -13.75 -4.94 -21.43
C GLU A 100 -14.33 -5.14 -20.03
N PHE A 101 -15.48 -5.82 -19.91
CA PHE A 101 -16.06 -6.17 -18.63
C PHE A 101 -15.12 -7.06 -17.80
N GLY A 102 -14.59 -8.12 -18.42
CA GLY A 102 -13.58 -8.99 -17.81
C GLY A 102 -12.34 -8.23 -17.36
N TYR A 103 -11.83 -7.32 -18.20
CA TYR A 103 -10.69 -6.45 -17.88
C TYR A 103 -10.96 -5.56 -16.66
N ARG A 104 -12.14 -4.92 -16.58
CA ARG A 104 -12.49 -4.10 -15.41
C ARG A 104 -12.58 -4.92 -14.13
N ARG A 105 -13.12 -6.14 -14.21
CA ARG A 105 -13.29 -7.03 -13.06
C ARG A 105 -11.95 -7.60 -12.56
N SER A 106 -11.00 -7.80 -13.47
CA SER A 106 -9.71 -8.42 -13.17
C SER A 106 -8.67 -7.46 -12.58
N ARG A 107 -8.92 -6.14 -12.63
CA ARG A 107 -8.09 -5.11 -11.98
C ARG A 107 -7.94 -5.38 -10.49
N THR A 108 -6.71 -5.60 -10.06
CA THR A 108 -6.40 -5.83 -8.65
C THR A 108 -5.54 -4.70 -8.13
N SER A 109 -5.94 -4.10 -7.01
CA SER A 109 -5.22 -2.99 -6.39
C SER A 109 -4.70 -3.42 -5.03
N PHE A 110 -3.51 -2.95 -4.70
CA PHE A 110 -2.82 -3.23 -3.45
C PHE A 110 -2.34 -1.93 -2.82
N THR A 111 -2.24 -1.93 -1.50
CA THR A 111 -1.42 -0.99 -0.73
C THR A 111 -0.12 -1.69 -0.42
N VAL A 112 1.01 -1.04 -0.68
CA VAL A 112 2.34 -1.64 -0.56
C VAL A 112 3.18 -0.84 0.43
N TYR A 113 3.81 -1.55 1.35
CA TYR A 113 4.85 -1.07 2.25
C TYR A 113 6.18 -1.63 1.76
N ASP A 114 7.14 -0.76 1.45
CA ASP A 114 8.47 -1.16 1.03
C ASP A 114 9.35 -1.37 2.28
N ALA A 115 9.13 -2.49 2.97
CA ALA A 115 9.80 -2.82 4.22
C ALA A 115 11.18 -3.48 3.99
N PRO A 116 12.10 -3.44 4.98
CA PRO A 116 13.47 -3.94 4.81
C PRO A 116 13.58 -5.42 4.43
N MET A 117 12.72 -6.29 4.98
CA MET A 117 12.75 -7.73 4.69
C MET A 117 12.02 -8.10 3.38
N GLY A 118 11.27 -7.16 2.81
CA GLY A 118 10.51 -7.37 1.59
C GLY A 118 9.28 -6.47 1.49
N GLN A 119 8.65 -6.48 0.31
CA GLN A 119 7.43 -5.72 0.10
C GLN A 119 6.25 -6.41 0.78
N ILE A 120 5.61 -5.71 1.72
CA ILE A 120 4.34 -6.14 2.30
C ILE A 120 3.24 -5.55 1.42
N THR A 121 2.44 -6.40 0.81
CA THR A 121 1.29 -5.98 0.00
C THR A 121 -0.01 -6.35 0.69
N VAL A 122 -0.93 -5.39 0.77
CA VAL A 122 -2.27 -5.54 1.34
C VAL A 122 -3.25 -5.39 0.19
N LEU A 123 -4.05 -6.43 -0.08
CA LEU A 123 -5.06 -6.38 -1.13
C LEU A 123 -6.16 -5.37 -0.76
N LYS A 124 -6.58 -4.53 -1.71
CA LYS A 124 -7.75 -3.64 -1.56
C LYS A 124 -9.06 -4.42 -1.67
N ASP A 125 -9.37 -5.18 -0.64
CA ASP A 125 -10.63 -5.89 -0.44
C ASP A 125 -11.39 -5.38 0.81
N LYS A 126 -12.34 -6.17 1.32
CA LYS A 126 -13.14 -5.79 2.50
C LYS A 126 -12.35 -5.78 3.81
N GLN A 127 -11.22 -6.48 3.88
CA GLN A 127 -10.35 -6.56 5.05
C GLN A 127 -9.21 -5.53 5.00
N HIS A 128 -9.02 -4.86 3.86
CA HIS A 128 -7.96 -3.89 3.62
C HIS A 128 -7.77 -2.89 4.77
N ASP A 129 -8.83 -2.18 5.13
CA ASP A 129 -8.74 -1.10 6.13
C ASP A 129 -8.44 -1.66 7.53
N THR A 130 -9.03 -2.82 7.86
CA THR A 130 -8.76 -3.51 9.13
C THR A 130 -7.32 -3.96 9.24
N ILE A 131 -6.74 -4.50 8.16
CA ILE A 131 -5.35 -4.95 8.14
C ILE A 131 -4.40 -3.76 8.28
N ASN A 132 -4.62 -2.68 7.52
CA ASN A 132 -3.76 -1.49 7.59
C ASN A 132 -3.82 -0.83 8.97
N LEU A 133 -5.01 -0.71 9.56
CA LEU A 133 -5.17 -0.20 10.92
C LEU A 133 -4.42 -1.08 11.93
N ALA A 134 -4.53 -2.40 11.80
CA ALA A 134 -3.84 -3.35 12.67
C ALA A 134 -2.30 -3.27 12.55
N ILE A 135 -1.77 -2.98 11.35
CA ILE A 135 -0.34 -2.73 11.12
C ILE A 135 0.06 -1.42 11.78
N GLU A 136 -0.71 -0.36 11.57
CA GLU A 136 -0.43 0.98 12.09
C GLU A 136 -0.44 1.03 13.61
N GLU A 137 -1.44 0.44 14.26
CA GLU A 137 -1.55 0.37 15.72
C GLU A 137 -0.35 -0.36 16.35
N ARG A 138 0.01 -1.53 15.81
CA ARG A 138 1.15 -2.31 16.33
C ARG A 138 2.49 -1.67 16.05
N ARG A 139 2.65 -1.05 14.88
CA ARG A 139 3.84 -0.24 14.56
C ARG A 139 4.01 0.90 15.56
N ARG A 140 2.97 1.69 15.80
CA ARG A 140 3.03 2.79 16.78
C ARG A 140 3.35 2.25 18.17
N ALA A 141 2.74 1.14 18.58
CA ALA A 141 3.02 0.52 19.87
C ALA A 141 4.48 0.05 19.99
N ALA A 142 5.03 -0.58 18.95
CA ALA A 142 6.42 -1.04 18.90
C ALA A 142 7.40 0.14 19.01
N ILE A 143 7.24 1.15 18.15
CA ILE A 143 8.08 2.36 18.18
C ILE A 143 7.98 3.07 19.53
N ARG A 144 6.77 3.19 20.08
CA ARG A 144 6.54 3.82 21.38
C ARG A 144 7.26 3.07 22.50
N SER A 145 7.28 1.73 22.46
CA SER A 145 7.98 0.92 23.46
C SER A 145 9.50 1.08 23.43
N GLU A 146 10.07 1.41 22.27
CA GLU A 146 11.50 1.66 22.10
C GLU A 146 11.88 3.13 22.40
N ALA A 147 10.94 4.06 22.21
CA ALA A 147 11.20 5.50 22.27
C ALA A 147 10.83 6.18 23.60
N VAL A 148 10.62 5.42 24.68
CA VAL A 148 9.96 5.89 25.92
C VAL A 148 10.73 7.03 26.62
N ASP A 149 12.05 7.00 26.60
CA ASP A 149 12.86 7.88 27.44
C ASP A 149 13.75 8.86 26.67
N ILE A 150 14.03 9.99 27.33
CA ILE A 150 15.00 10.97 26.86
C ILE A 150 16.37 10.33 27.00
N ASN A 151 17.08 10.25 25.88
CA ASN A 151 18.46 9.78 25.89
C ASN A 151 19.39 10.97 26.11
N LEU A 152 19.87 11.12 27.36
CA LEU A 152 20.76 12.22 27.76
C LEU A 152 22.18 12.10 27.17
N ASP A 153 22.57 10.93 26.67
CA ASP A 153 23.85 10.73 25.98
C ASP A 153 23.82 11.24 24.54
N ARG A 154 22.63 11.62 24.03
CA ARG A 154 22.44 12.19 22.71
C ARG A 154 22.33 13.73 22.77
N PRO A 155 22.82 14.45 21.75
CA PRO A 155 22.57 15.87 21.60
C PRO A 155 21.07 16.21 21.69
N VAL A 156 20.76 17.29 22.39
CA VAL A 156 19.38 17.75 22.63
C VAL A 156 18.63 17.95 21.31
N GLU A 157 19.29 18.46 20.27
CA GLU A 157 18.70 18.68 18.95
C GLU A 157 18.18 17.39 18.32
N LEU A 158 18.93 16.29 18.45
CA LEU A 158 18.51 14.98 17.93
C LEU A 158 17.36 14.38 18.73
N GLU A 159 17.30 14.66 20.03
CA GLU A 159 16.16 14.27 20.87
C GLU A 159 14.91 15.09 20.54
N LEU A 160 15.04 16.39 20.26
CA LEU A 160 13.95 17.23 19.76
C LEU A 160 13.41 16.68 18.44
N GLU A 161 14.29 16.42 17.46
CA GLU A 161 13.90 15.84 16.17
C GLU A 161 13.18 14.49 16.33
N LYS A 162 13.63 13.64 17.26
CA LYS A 162 12.97 12.37 17.59
C LYS A 162 11.53 12.61 18.03
N TYR A 163 11.28 13.51 19.00
CA TYR A 163 9.93 13.77 19.51
C TYR A 163 9.03 14.47 18.50
N GLU A 164 9.57 15.38 17.68
CA GLU A 164 8.85 15.96 16.54
C GLU A 164 8.41 14.87 15.55
N TRP A 165 9.32 13.93 15.23
CA TRP A 165 9.01 12.82 14.35
C TRP A 165 7.94 11.89 14.95
N LEU A 166 8.03 11.55 16.24
CA LEU A 166 7.07 10.70 16.94
C LEU A 166 5.67 11.34 16.98
N HIS A 167 5.60 12.65 17.22
CA HIS A 167 4.35 13.42 17.22
C HIS A 167 3.72 13.47 15.84
N LYS A 168 4.51 13.81 14.81
CA LYS A 168 4.07 13.87 13.42
C LYS A 168 3.42 12.56 12.94
N HIS A 169 3.89 11.41 13.41
CA HIS A 169 3.38 10.08 13.05
C HIS A 169 2.34 9.52 14.03
N GLY A 170 1.89 10.33 15.00
CA GLY A 170 0.87 9.96 15.98
C GLY A 170 1.29 8.84 16.92
N VAL A 171 2.60 8.65 17.14
CA VAL A 171 3.13 7.66 18.09
C VAL A 171 2.97 8.14 19.54
N ILE A 172 3.09 9.45 19.75
CA ILE A 172 2.86 10.14 21.03
C ILE A 172 1.73 11.16 20.87
N THR A 173 1.07 11.47 21.98
CA THR A 173 0.01 12.49 22.02
C THR A 173 0.58 13.92 22.03
N ASP A 174 -0.26 14.91 21.73
CA ASP A 174 0.11 16.33 21.82
C ASP A 174 0.61 16.72 23.22
N GLU A 175 0.04 16.13 24.28
CA GLU A 175 0.46 16.41 25.66
C GLU A 175 1.84 15.83 25.94
N GLU A 176 2.05 14.56 25.59
CA GLU A 176 3.35 13.91 25.74
C GLU A 176 4.45 14.62 24.95
N HIS A 177 4.13 15.08 23.75
CA HIS A 177 5.05 15.89 22.95
C HIS A 177 5.40 17.19 23.69
N ARG A 178 4.41 17.97 24.15
CA ARG A 178 4.66 19.21 24.91
C ARG A 178 5.52 18.97 26.15
N GLU A 179 5.20 17.94 26.93
CA GLU A 179 5.95 17.59 28.14
C GLU A 179 7.42 17.28 27.83
N LYS A 180 7.68 16.46 26.82
CA LYS A 180 9.05 16.07 26.44
C LYS A 180 9.86 17.23 25.86
N ILE A 181 9.25 18.07 25.01
CA ILE A 181 9.90 19.27 24.47
C ILE A 181 10.22 20.28 25.58
N ALA A 182 9.31 20.46 26.55
CA ALA A 182 9.55 21.36 27.69
C ALA A 182 10.70 20.86 28.59
N ALA A 183 10.76 19.54 28.85
CA ALA A 183 11.84 18.92 29.62
C ALA A 183 13.21 19.10 28.94
N LEU A 184 13.30 18.86 27.63
CA LEU A 184 14.53 19.09 26.85
C LEU A 184 14.95 20.56 26.85
N GLY A 185 13.99 21.49 26.73
CA GLY A 185 14.26 22.92 26.80
C GLY A 185 14.72 23.38 28.19
N ALA A 186 14.35 22.69 29.27
CA ALA A 186 14.87 22.95 30.60
C ALA A 186 16.33 22.51 30.74
N LEU A 187 16.65 21.28 30.27
CA LEU A 187 18.02 20.73 30.27
C LEU A 187 19.00 21.62 29.49
N GLN A 188 18.59 22.10 28.30
CA GLN A 188 19.43 22.99 27.50
C GLN A 188 19.75 24.33 28.17
N ARG A 189 18.84 24.83 29.03
CA ARG A 189 19.08 26.05 29.83
C ARG A 189 20.02 25.80 31.01
N GLU A 190 20.00 24.60 31.58
CA GLU A 190 20.90 24.21 32.68
C GLU A 190 22.34 23.98 32.18
N ASP A 191 22.53 23.42 30.98
CA ASP A 191 23.84 23.19 30.37
C ASP A 191 24.49 24.44 29.74
N GLY A 192 23.86 25.61 29.86
CA GLY A 192 24.44 26.90 29.46
C GLY A 192 24.57 27.15 27.95
N THR A 193 23.98 26.31 27.09
CA THR A 193 23.95 26.53 25.63
C THR A 193 22.62 27.13 25.22
N VAL A 194 22.58 28.47 25.08
CA VAL A 194 21.41 29.20 24.58
C VAL A 194 21.09 28.77 23.15
N PRO A 195 19.88 28.22 22.85
CA PRO A 195 19.50 27.97 21.47
C PRO A 195 19.21 29.31 20.77
N LYS A 196 19.91 29.52 19.66
CA LYS A 196 19.66 30.61 18.72
C LYS A 196 18.29 30.34 18.07
N ARG A 197 17.29 31.18 18.36
CA ARG A 197 15.96 31.10 17.74
C ARG A 197 16.11 31.10 16.22
N LEU A 198 15.62 30.05 15.54
CA LEU A 198 15.38 30.10 14.11
C LEU A 198 13.99 30.74 13.89
N HIS A 199 13.99 31.81 13.10
CA HIS A 199 12.82 32.50 12.57
C HIS A 199 12.33 31.82 11.29
#